data_AF-A0A9P8F4K4-F1
#
_entry.id   AF-A0A9P8F4K4-F1
#
_cell.length_a   1.000
_cell.length_b   1.000
_cell.length_c   1.000
_cell.angle_alpha   90.00
_cell.angle_beta   90.00
_cell.angle_gamma   90.00
#
_symmetry.space_group_name_H-M   'P 1'
#
loop_
_entity.id
_entity.type
_entity.pdbx_description
1 polymer ?
#
loop_
_entity_poly.entity_id
_entity_poly.type
_entity_poly.pdbx_seq_one_letter_code
_entity_poly.pdbx_strand_id
1 'polypeptide(L)'
;DEDMIVINKPAGIPVHPSGRYNYNSVTEVMRAERGHGFNPMPCNRLDRLTSGVMFIAKHRKAADDLTEQIMARTVKKEYVARVMGEFPEGEIVCEQPIMQISPKLGLNRVRADGKDARTVFKRLAYYPGAGDEGTEKGVATPGMEWKQKEGYSIVRCRPLTGRTHQLRVHLQFLGHPISNDPIYANQRVWGLNLGKGESEADNDEDIMSRLARMGKDETADAVAYHDEMMDRYKKSKGEKLTGEKCELCGTDLYSDPGPHELGIYLHARKYAAGDGRWSYETELPEWALPPAGYSGPTESTEESDPLAIDLSKLGLAAEGSETK
;
A
#
# COMPACT_ATOMS: atom_id res chain seq x y z
N ASP A 1 1.63 -23.70 -12.02
CA ASP A 1 1.70 -25.15 -12.31
C ASP A 1 0.28 -25.64 -12.60
N GLU A 2 -0.04 -26.91 -12.32
CA GLU A 2 -1.40 -27.47 -12.45
C GLU A 2 -2.38 -26.94 -11.41
N ASP A 3 -1.90 -26.47 -10.26
CA ASP A 3 -2.72 -26.09 -9.10
C ASP A 3 -2.92 -24.58 -9.01
N MET A 4 -1.89 -23.79 -9.33
CA MET A 4 -1.92 -22.33 -9.18
C MET A 4 -1.36 -21.56 -10.36
N ILE A 5 -1.86 -20.34 -10.50
CA ILE A 5 -1.33 -19.28 -11.35
C ILE A 5 -0.82 -18.17 -10.43
N VAL A 6 0.41 -17.73 -10.67
CA VAL A 6 1.00 -16.57 -9.98
C VAL A 6 1.08 -15.43 -10.98
N ILE A 7 0.58 -14.27 -10.58
CA ILE A 7 0.61 -13.07 -11.41
C ILE A 7 1.37 -11.95 -10.71
N ASN A 8 2.00 -11.07 -11.49
CA ASN A 8 2.37 -9.75 -11.04
C ASN A 8 1.19 -8.80 -11.33
N LYS A 9 0.34 -8.55 -10.32
CA LYS A 9 -0.86 -7.72 -10.50
C LYS A 9 -0.42 -6.28 -10.79
N PRO A 10 -0.88 -5.64 -11.88
CA PRO A 10 -0.65 -4.22 -12.09
C PRO A 10 -1.41 -3.40 -11.05
N ALA A 11 -0.91 -2.20 -10.75
CA ALA A 11 -1.66 -1.24 -9.94
C ALA A 11 -2.90 -0.73 -10.71
N GLY A 12 -3.96 -0.39 -9.98
CA GLY A 12 -5.15 0.28 -10.52
C GLY A 12 -6.35 -0.64 -10.71
N ILE A 13 -6.13 -1.95 -10.74
CA ILE A 13 -7.15 -2.97 -10.97
C ILE A 13 -7.50 -3.69 -9.65
N PRO A 14 -8.79 -3.76 -9.25
CA PRO A 14 -9.22 -4.53 -8.09
C PRO A 14 -9.19 -6.03 -8.39
N VAL A 15 -9.06 -6.84 -7.35
CA VAL A 15 -9.02 -8.31 -7.48
C VAL A 15 -10.39 -8.85 -7.91
N HIS A 16 -11.45 -8.40 -7.26
CA HIS A 16 -12.83 -8.83 -7.51
C HIS A 16 -13.68 -7.70 -8.10
N PRO A 17 -14.79 -8.02 -8.77
CA PRO A 17 -15.77 -7.04 -9.21
C PRO A 17 -16.25 -6.19 -8.05
N SER A 18 -16.23 -4.87 -8.20
CA SER A 18 -16.73 -3.97 -7.16
C SER A 18 -17.15 -2.63 -7.75
N GLY A 19 -18.38 -2.19 -7.48
CA GLY A 19 -18.92 -0.91 -7.93
C GLY A 19 -18.72 -0.73 -9.45
N ARG A 20 -18.05 0.35 -9.84
CA ARG A 20 -17.74 0.67 -11.25
C ARG A 20 -16.76 -0.30 -11.93
N TYR A 21 -16.04 -1.12 -11.16
CA TYR A 21 -15.11 -2.13 -11.67
C TYR A 21 -15.82 -3.48 -11.81
N ASN A 22 -16.88 -3.53 -12.61
CA ASN A 22 -17.62 -4.77 -12.81
C ASN A 22 -16.76 -5.76 -13.63
N TYR A 23 -16.53 -5.47 -14.91
CA TYR A 23 -15.68 -6.27 -15.80
C TYR A 23 -14.18 -5.97 -15.68
N ASN A 24 -13.82 -4.82 -15.10
CA ASN A 24 -12.44 -4.35 -14.98
C ASN A 24 -11.82 -4.78 -13.65
N SER A 25 -11.88 -6.08 -13.36
CA SER A 25 -11.24 -6.72 -12.20
C SER A 25 -10.38 -7.89 -12.64
N VAL A 26 -9.40 -8.30 -11.82
CA VAL A 26 -8.49 -9.40 -12.18
C VAL A 26 -9.26 -10.68 -12.50
N THR A 27 -10.27 -11.03 -11.70
CA THR A 27 -11.05 -12.25 -11.93
C THR A 27 -11.84 -12.19 -13.24
N GLU A 28 -12.42 -11.04 -13.59
CA GLU A 28 -13.19 -10.91 -14.84
C GLU A 28 -12.31 -10.86 -16.08
N VAL A 29 -11.17 -10.17 -16.01
CA VAL A 29 -10.17 -10.18 -17.09
C VAL A 29 -9.68 -11.61 -17.34
N MET A 30 -9.36 -12.36 -16.28
CA MET A 30 -8.95 -13.76 -16.43
C MET A 30 -10.06 -14.65 -16.99
N ARG A 31 -11.32 -14.43 -16.62
CA ARG A 31 -12.48 -15.15 -17.21
C ARG A 31 -12.65 -14.83 -18.69
N ALA A 32 -12.50 -13.56 -19.08
CA ALA A 32 -12.60 -13.14 -20.48
C ALA A 32 -11.47 -13.74 -21.34
N GLU A 33 -10.23 -13.75 -20.84
CA GLU A 33 -9.07 -14.28 -21.57
C GLU A 33 -9.02 -15.81 -21.62
N ARG A 34 -9.49 -16.49 -20.57
CA ARG A 34 -9.39 -17.97 -20.43
C ARG A 34 -10.71 -18.70 -20.69
N GLY A 35 -11.77 -17.97 -20.98
CA GLY A 35 -13.14 -18.47 -21.15
C GLY A 35 -13.92 -18.52 -19.83
N HIS A 36 -15.22 -18.22 -19.90
CA HIS A 36 -16.09 -18.10 -18.73
C HIS A 36 -16.32 -19.42 -17.95
N GLY A 37 -15.89 -20.57 -18.49
CA GLY A 37 -15.85 -21.84 -17.75
C GLY A 37 -14.70 -21.92 -16.74
N PHE A 38 -13.67 -21.09 -16.89
CA PHE A 38 -12.58 -20.97 -15.91
C PHE A 38 -13.03 -20.07 -14.74
N ASN A 39 -12.93 -20.59 -13.52
CA ASN A 39 -13.26 -19.84 -12.31
C ASN A 39 -11.98 -19.50 -11.53
N PRO A 40 -11.39 -18.29 -11.71
CA PRO A 40 -10.22 -17.89 -10.94
C PRO A 40 -10.58 -17.78 -9.46
N MET A 41 -9.78 -18.43 -8.59
CA MET A 41 -9.95 -18.38 -7.14
C MET A 41 -8.75 -17.66 -6.49
N PRO A 42 -8.79 -16.33 -6.30
CA PRO A 42 -7.72 -15.60 -5.63
C PRO A 42 -7.49 -16.12 -4.20
N CYS A 43 -6.24 -16.47 -3.87
CA CYS A 43 -5.87 -16.98 -2.54
C CYS A 43 -5.29 -15.89 -1.62
N ASN A 44 -4.85 -14.77 -2.19
CA ASN A 44 -4.52 -13.54 -1.48
C ASN A 44 -5.13 -12.34 -2.21
N ARG A 45 -5.19 -11.20 -1.49
CA ARG A 45 -5.73 -9.95 -2.02
C ARG A 45 -4.73 -8.81 -1.84
N LEU A 46 -4.56 -8.04 -2.90
CA LEU A 46 -3.85 -6.76 -2.88
C LEU A 46 -4.88 -5.64 -3.06
N ASP A 47 -4.64 -4.49 -2.45
CA ASP A 47 -5.47 -3.31 -2.66
C ASP A 47 -5.45 -2.92 -4.15
N ARG A 48 -6.50 -2.24 -4.63
CA ARG A 48 -6.62 -1.82 -6.03
C ARG A 48 -5.35 -1.12 -6.52
N LEU A 49 -4.83 -0.19 -5.73
CA LEU A 49 -3.65 0.63 -6.07
C LEU A 49 -2.31 -0.07 -5.79
N THR A 50 -2.29 -1.21 -5.10
CA THR A 50 -1.08 -1.98 -4.83
C THR A 50 -0.77 -2.88 -6.01
N SER A 51 0.51 -3.01 -6.35
CA SER A 51 1.00 -3.93 -7.40
C SER A 51 1.72 -5.13 -6.79
N GLY A 52 2.03 -6.15 -7.59
CA GLY A 52 2.92 -7.25 -7.20
C GLY A 52 2.27 -8.62 -7.14
N VAL A 53 2.96 -9.56 -6.50
CA VAL A 53 2.67 -11.00 -6.50
C VAL A 53 1.27 -11.30 -5.95
N MET A 54 0.49 -12.04 -6.73
CA MET A 54 -0.82 -12.55 -6.35
C MET A 54 -1.03 -13.98 -6.85
N PHE A 55 -1.71 -14.78 -6.04
CA PHE A 55 -2.00 -16.19 -6.26
C PHE A 55 -3.44 -16.41 -6.66
N ILE A 56 -3.63 -17.18 -7.71
CA ILE A 56 -4.94 -17.65 -8.19
C ILE A 56 -4.90 -19.16 -8.25
N ALA A 57 -5.67 -19.83 -7.38
CA ALA A 57 -5.89 -21.27 -7.50
C ALA A 57 -6.75 -21.58 -8.73
N LYS A 58 -6.41 -22.67 -9.42
CA LYS A 58 -7.12 -23.17 -10.61
C LYS A 58 -8.32 -24.04 -10.25
N HIS A 59 -8.31 -24.66 -9.07
CA HIS A 59 -9.39 -25.52 -8.56
C HIS A 59 -9.55 -25.37 -7.04
N ARG A 60 -10.65 -25.87 -6.50
CA ARG A 60 -11.04 -25.67 -5.10
C ARG A 60 -10.03 -26.23 -4.11
N LYS A 61 -9.49 -27.42 -4.38
CA LYS A 61 -8.51 -28.07 -3.50
C LYS A 61 -7.25 -27.21 -3.34
N ALA A 62 -6.71 -26.68 -4.43
CA ALA A 62 -5.57 -25.76 -4.37
C ALA A 62 -5.91 -24.47 -3.59
N ALA A 63 -7.12 -23.95 -3.76
CA ALA A 63 -7.56 -22.75 -3.04
C ALA A 63 -7.61 -23.00 -1.52
N ASP A 64 -8.15 -24.15 -1.11
CA ASP A 64 -8.23 -24.59 0.29
C ASP A 64 -6.81 -24.78 0.87
N ASP A 65 -5.93 -25.52 0.17
CA ASP A 65 -4.55 -25.78 0.59
C ASP A 65 -3.71 -24.49 0.78
N LEU A 66 -3.86 -23.49 -0.13
CA LEU A 66 -3.19 -22.20 0.02
C LEU A 66 -3.79 -21.37 1.16
N THR A 67 -5.11 -21.40 1.33
CA THR A 67 -5.79 -20.66 2.39
C THR A 67 -5.34 -21.17 3.75
N GLU A 68 -5.24 -22.48 3.94
CA GLU A 68 -4.73 -23.10 5.16
C GLU A 68 -3.29 -22.65 5.46
N GLN A 69 -2.39 -22.63 4.46
CA GLN A 69 -1.01 -22.15 4.65
C GLN A 69 -0.95 -20.68 5.09
N ILE A 70 -1.78 -19.81 4.50
CA ILE A 70 -1.86 -18.39 4.84
C ILE A 70 -2.44 -18.21 6.25
N MET A 71 -3.50 -18.94 6.60
CA MET A 71 -4.13 -18.89 7.92
C MET A 71 -3.20 -19.41 9.02
N ALA A 72 -2.41 -20.44 8.73
CA ALA A 72 -1.36 -20.96 9.61
C ALA A 72 -0.15 -20.02 9.74
N ARG A 73 -0.15 -18.87 9.04
CA ARG A 73 0.96 -17.88 9.01
C ARG A 73 2.30 -18.47 8.59
N THR A 74 2.26 -19.57 7.84
CA THR A 74 3.46 -20.22 7.30
C THR A 74 3.97 -19.52 6.04
N VAL A 75 3.13 -18.69 5.40
CA VAL A 75 3.52 -17.89 4.24
C VAL A 75 4.19 -16.60 4.68
N LYS A 76 5.46 -16.48 4.30
CA LYS A 76 6.29 -15.29 4.49
C LYS A 76 6.00 -14.30 3.36
N LYS A 77 5.80 -13.03 3.73
CA LYS A 77 5.38 -11.96 2.82
C LYS A 77 6.35 -10.80 2.90
N GLU A 78 6.74 -10.26 1.76
CA GLU A 78 7.59 -9.08 1.67
C GLU A 78 7.04 -8.09 0.65
N TYR A 79 7.04 -6.83 1.07
CA TYR A 79 6.64 -5.69 0.27
C TYR A 79 7.78 -4.67 0.26
N VAL A 80 7.78 -3.82 -0.76
CA VAL A 80 8.56 -2.58 -0.79
C VAL A 80 7.61 -1.39 -0.85
N ALA A 81 7.94 -0.33 -0.13
CA ALA A 81 7.20 0.91 -0.09
C ALA A 81 8.13 2.13 -0.24
N ARG A 82 7.66 3.18 -0.90
CA ARG A 82 8.29 4.51 -0.86
C ARG A 82 7.51 5.38 0.11
N VAL A 83 8.19 5.85 1.15
CA VAL A 83 7.57 6.61 2.25
C VAL A 83 8.15 8.00 2.36
N MET A 84 7.38 8.93 2.92
CA MET A 84 7.84 10.29 3.15
C MET A 84 8.86 10.37 4.28
N GLY A 85 9.83 11.26 4.11
CA GLY A 85 10.86 11.55 5.08
C GLY A 85 11.94 10.47 5.20
N GLU A 86 12.79 10.70 6.19
CA GLU A 86 13.85 9.78 6.58
C GLU A 86 13.30 8.71 7.54
N PHE A 87 13.05 7.50 7.05
CA PHE A 87 12.59 6.39 7.89
C PHE A 87 13.73 5.98 8.85
N PRO A 88 13.44 5.56 10.09
CA PRO A 88 14.49 5.18 11.04
C PRO A 88 15.40 4.04 10.54
N GLU A 89 16.66 4.04 10.97
CA GLU A 89 17.57 2.93 10.75
C GLU A 89 17.22 1.72 11.62
N GLY A 90 17.71 0.55 11.21
CA GLY A 90 17.46 -0.71 11.91
C GLY A 90 16.10 -1.35 11.56
N GLU A 91 15.73 -2.35 12.33
CA GLU A 91 14.42 -2.99 12.23
C GLU A 91 13.42 -2.30 13.16
N ILE A 92 12.31 -1.84 12.59
CA ILE A 92 11.23 -1.17 13.31
C ILE A 92 10.01 -2.08 13.33
N VAL A 93 9.53 -2.41 14.52
CA VAL A 93 8.33 -3.24 14.72
C VAL A 93 7.15 -2.34 15.07
N CYS A 94 6.06 -2.45 14.32
CA CYS A 94 4.79 -1.80 14.64
C CYS A 94 3.75 -2.87 14.98
N GLU A 95 3.24 -2.83 16.21
CA GLU A 95 2.27 -3.80 16.76
C GLU A 95 0.90 -3.18 17.02
N GLN A 96 0.59 -2.10 16.32
CA GLN A 96 -0.61 -1.33 16.58
C GLN A 96 -1.86 -2.02 16.01
N PRO A 97 -2.90 -2.28 16.81
CA PRO A 97 -4.14 -2.88 16.35
C PRO A 97 -4.89 -1.97 15.36
N ILE A 98 -5.59 -2.57 14.39
CA ILE A 98 -6.26 -1.85 13.30
C ILE A 98 -7.76 -2.12 13.30
N MET A 99 -8.54 -1.05 13.20
CA MET A 99 -10.00 -1.10 13.05
C MET A 99 -10.44 -0.46 11.73
N GLN A 100 -11.49 -1.02 11.12
CA GLN A 100 -12.18 -0.38 10.01
C GLN A 100 -13.19 0.62 10.54
N ILE A 101 -12.92 1.92 10.35
CA ILE A 101 -13.76 3.02 10.83
C ILE A 101 -14.87 3.33 9.84
N SER A 102 -14.58 3.23 8.53
CA SER A 102 -15.59 3.43 7.50
C SER A 102 -15.43 2.43 6.34
N PRO A 103 -16.31 1.42 6.25
CA PRO A 103 -16.32 0.51 5.11
C PRO A 103 -16.56 1.24 3.78
N LYS A 104 -17.43 2.27 3.79
CA LYS A 104 -17.80 3.05 2.62
C LYS A 104 -16.62 3.85 2.05
N LEU A 105 -15.78 4.40 2.92
CA LEU A 105 -14.60 5.18 2.52
C LEU A 105 -13.34 4.30 2.40
N GLY A 106 -13.43 3.01 2.74
CA GLY A 106 -12.27 2.14 2.86
C GLY A 106 -11.27 2.60 3.92
N LEU A 107 -11.74 3.31 4.96
CA LEU A 107 -10.89 3.91 5.99
C LEU A 107 -10.65 2.91 7.13
N ASN A 108 -9.38 2.65 7.41
CA ASN A 108 -8.91 1.91 8.58
C ASN A 108 -7.96 2.80 9.39
N ARG A 109 -7.97 2.65 10.72
CA ARG A 109 -7.12 3.42 11.65
C ARG A 109 -6.52 2.52 12.73
N VAL A 110 -5.44 2.99 13.36
CA VAL A 110 -4.96 2.40 14.61
C VAL A 110 -5.97 2.67 15.71
N ARG A 111 -6.37 1.62 16.43
CA ARG A 111 -7.38 1.67 17.48
C ARG A 111 -7.12 0.59 18.50
N ALA A 112 -7.11 0.92 19.78
CA ALA A 112 -6.86 -0.03 20.87
C ALA A 112 -7.85 -1.22 20.88
N ASP A 113 -9.09 -0.99 20.46
CA ASP A 113 -10.16 -1.98 20.29
C ASP A 113 -10.19 -2.63 18.89
N GLY A 114 -9.16 -2.38 18.08
CA GLY A 114 -8.97 -2.94 16.75
C GLY A 114 -8.47 -4.39 16.78
N LYS A 115 -8.31 -4.97 15.58
CA LYS A 115 -7.74 -6.31 15.43
C LYS A 115 -6.23 -6.23 15.45
N ASP A 116 -5.60 -7.15 16.18
CA ASP A 116 -4.14 -7.26 16.25
C ASP A 116 -3.50 -7.25 14.87
N ALA A 117 -2.50 -6.39 14.72
CA ALA A 117 -1.71 -6.26 13.52
C ALA A 117 -0.24 -6.05 13.88
N ARG A 118 0.64 -6.78 13.20
CA ARG A 118 2.09 -6.72 13.42
C ARG A 118 2.83 -6.65 12.10
N THR A 119 3.72 -5.67 11.97
CA THR A 119 4.57 -5.46 10.79
C THR A 119 5.99 -5.14 11.21
N VAL A 120 6.97 -5.73 10.52
CA VAL A 120 8.38 -5.35 10.65
C VAL A 120 8.81 -4.56 9.42
N PHE A 121 9.45 -3.42 9.66
CA PHE A 121 9.95 -2.51 8.64
C PHE A 121 11.47 -2.41 8.72
N LYS A 122 12.11 -2.24 7.57
CA LYS A 122 13.55 -1.91 7.49
C LYS A 122 13.78 -0.92 6.37
N ARG A 123 14.45 0.20 6.67
CA ARG A 123 14.93 1.13 5.65
C ARG A 123 15.97 0.44 4.75
N LEU A 124 15.78 0.55 3.44
CA LEU A 124 16.74 0.10 2.42
C LEU A 124 17.58 1.26 1.90
N ALA A 125 16.98 2.43 1.71
CA ALA A 125 17.67 3.65 1.29
C ALA A 125 16.89 4.88 1.76
N TYR A 126 17.58 6.01 1.90
CA TYR A 126 17.01 7.34 2.07
C TYR A 126 17.61 8.25 1.00
N TYR A 127 16.76 9.08 0.40
CA TYR A 127 17.16 10.08 -0.58
C TYR A 127 16.67 11.44 -0.09
N PRO A 128 17.57 12.41 0.16
CA PRO A 128 17.21 13.72 0.67
C PRO A 128 16.35 14.50 -0.32
N GLY A 129 15.61 15.49 0.19
CA GLY A 129 14.86 16.38 -0.67
C GLY A 129 15.73 17.50 -1.25
N ALA A 130 15.25 18.12 -2.33
CA ALA A 130 15.94 19.26 -2.94
C ALA A 130 15.95 20.45 -1.94
N GLY A 131 17.06 20.60 -1.23
CA GLY A 131 17.27 21.55 -0.13
C GLY A 131 18.34 21.11 0.87
N ASP A 132 18.60 19.80 0.98
CA ASP A 132 19.56 19.25 1.95
C ASP A 132 20.99 19.09 1.39
N GLU A 133 21.16 19.00 0.07
CA GLU A 133 22.47 18.83 -0.57
C GLU A 133 23.08 20.16 -1.03
N GLY A 134 23.66 20.93 -0.12
CA GLY A 134 24.71 21.93 -0.42
C GLY A 134 24.39 23.09 -1.39
N THR A 135 23.23 23.10 -2.04
CA THR A 135 22.70 24.22 -2.81
C THR A 135 22.11 25.22 -1.84
N GLU A 136 22.42 26.51 -2.01
CA GLU A 136 21.91 27.61 -1.18
C GLU A 136 20.46 27.36 -0.77
N LYS A 137 20.19 27.34 0.55
CA LYS A 137 18.84 27.18 1.11
C LYS A 137 17.90 28.08 0.31
N GLY A 138 17.08 27.47 -0.55
CA GLY A 138 16.08 28.20 -1.32
C GLY A 138 15.27 29.02 -0.33
N VAL A 139 15.20 30.34 -0.55
CA VAL A 139 14.52 31.27 0.35
C VAL A 139 13.11 30.72 0.60
N ALA A 140 12.83 30.33 1.84
CA ALA A 140 11.51 29.86 2.23
C ALA A 140 10.49 30.92 1.81
N THR A 141 9.58 30.55 0.90
CA THR A 141 8.56 31.50 0.43
C THR A 141 7.62 31.74 1.61
N PRO A 142 7.47 32.98 2.11
CA PRO A 142 6.60 33.25 3.25
C PRO A 142 5.16 32.79 2.94
N GLY A 143 4.56 32.00 3.83
CA GLY A 143 3.25 31.36 3.60
C GLY A 143 3.30 29.99 2.90
N MET A 144 4.50 29.45 2.61
CA MET A 144 4.71 28.12 2.03
C MET A 144 5.75 27.31 2.81
N GLU A 145 5.80 27.45 4.14
CA GLU A 145 6.74 26.75 5.02
C GLU A 145 6.61 25.20 4.94
N TRP A 146 5.45 24.72 4.51
CA TRP A 146 5.15 23.32 4.18
C TRP A 146 5.85 22.79 2.91
N LYS A 147 6.61 23.63 2.18
CA LYS A 147 7.36 23.27 0.96
C LYS A 147 8.79 22.78 1.21
N GLN A 148 9.24 22.59 2.45
CA GLN A 148 10.47 21.83 2.64
C GLN A 148 10.23 20.45 2.02
N LYS A 149 10.90 20.19 0.89
CA LYS A 149 10.82 18.90 0.22
C LYS A 149 11.43 17.92 1.19
N GLU A 150 10.60 17.23 1.95
CA GLU A 150 11.08 16.11 2.74
C GLU A 150 11.63 15.08 1.74
N GLY A 151 12.81 14.53 2.04
CA GLY A 151 13.32 13.38 1.31
C GLY A 151 12.36 12.21 1.35
N TYR A 152 12.74 11.09 0.76
CA TYR A 152 11.94 9.86 0.82
C TYR A 152 12.81 8.66 1.12
N SER A 153 12.20 7.65 1.74
CA SER A 153 12.87 6.39 2.03
C SER A 153 12.24 5.25 1.24
N ILE A 154 13.06 4.29 0.84
CA ILE A 154 12.60 2.98 0.38
C ILE A 154 12.63 2.04 1.57
N VAL A 155 11.48 1.45 1.88
CA VAL A 155 11.28 0.62 3.06
C VAL A 155 10.83 -0.77 2.64
N ARG A 156 11.49 -1.78 3.19
CA ARG A 156 11.06 -3.17 3.13
C ARG A 156 10.06 -3.43 4.25
N CYS A 157 8.92 -4.01 3.91
CA CYS A 157 7.83 -4.26 4.85
C CYS A 157 7.51 -5.76 4.91
N ARG A 158 7.43 -6.31 6.13
CA ARG A 158 7.05 -7.69 6.40
C ARG A 158 5.83 -7.75 7.33
N PRO A 159 4.62 -7.84 6.77
CA PRO A 159 3.43 -7.99 7.58
C PRO A 159 3.33 -9.43 8.10
N LEU A 160 3.36 -9.61 9.42
CA LEU A 160 3.16 -10.92 10.07
C LEU A 160 1.68 -11.29 10.17
N THR A 161 0.82 -10.27 10.16
CA THR A 161 -0.64 -10.38 10.02
C THR A 161 -1.09 -9.94 8.62
N GLY A 162 -2.40 -9.93 8.34
CA GLY A 162 -2.94 -9.56 7.03
C GLY A 162 -4.22 -8.73 7.13
N ARG A 163 -4.17 -7.58 7.83
CA ARG A 163 -5.32 -6.67 7.92
C ARG A 163 -5.42 -5.78 6.68
N THR A 164 -6.64 -5.35 6.35
CA THR A 164 -6.88 -4.39 5.26
C THR A 164 -6.09 -3.11 5.51
N HIS A 165 -5.38 -2.63 4.48
CA HIS A 165 -4.52 -1.43 4.54
C HIS A 165 -3.42 -1.48 5.62
N GLN A 166 -3.06 -2.64 6.16
CA GLN A 166 -2.16 -2.74 7.32
C GLN A 166 -0.86 -1.96 7.15
N LEU A 167 -0.16 -2.16 6.03
CA LEU A 167 1.11 -1.47 5.76
C LEU A 167 0.92 0.04 5.67
N ARG A 168 -0.15 0.49 5.02
CA ARG A 168 -0.45 1.91 4.80
C ARG A 168 -0.73 2.62 6.12
N VAL A 169 -1.56 2.02 6.97
CA VAL A 169 -1.92 2.53 8.31
C VAL A 169 -0.73 2.51 9.26
N HIS A 170 0.03 1.41 9.31
CA HIS A 170 1.21 1.32 10.18
C HIS A 170 2.29 2.33 9.80
N LEU A 171 2.57 2.49 8.51
CA LEU A 171 3.53 3.48 8.01
C LEU A 171 3.08 4.91 8.33
N GLN A 172 1.79 5.22 8.14
CA GLN A 172 1.21 6.50 8.55
C GLN A 172 1.35 6.73 10.07
N PHE A 173 0.97 5.76 10.89
CA PHE A 173 1.05 5.86 12.35
C PHE A 173 2.48 6.13 12.82
N LEU A 174 3.48 5.52 12.18
CA LEU A 174 4.90 5.79 12.45
C LEU A 174 5.37 7.18 11.98
N GLY A 175 4.54 7.91 11.22
CA GLY A 175 4.85 9.23 10.68
C GLY A 175 5.48 9.23 9.30
N HIS A 176 5.48 8.09 8.62
CA HIS A 176 6.10 7.91 7.31
C HIS A 176 5.10 7.29 6.33
N PRO A 177 3.97 7.95 6.01
CA PRO A 177 2.99 7.39 5.10
C PRO A 177 3.60 7.20 3.70
N ILE A 178 2.98 6.31 2.92
CA ILE A 178 3.39 6.04 1.55
C ILE A 178 3.20 7.32 0.73
N SER A 179 4.24 7.78 0.04
CA SER A 179 4.33 9.18 -0.42
C SER A 179 3.21 9.63 -1.35
N ASN A 180 2.57 8.70 -2.07
CA ASN A 180 1.48 9.00 -2.98
C ASN A 180 0.14 8.36 -2.59
N ASP A 181 -0.05 8.07 -1.30
CA ASP A 181 -1.26 7.44 -0.81
C ASP A 181 -2.46 8.42 -0.75
N PRO A 182 -3.54 8.20 -1.52
CA PRO A 182 -4.68 9.12 -1.59
C PRO A 182 -5.47 9.27 -0.29
N ILE A 183 -5.33 8.30 0.62
CA ILE A 183 -6.02 8.30 1.90
C ILE A 183 -5.07 8.77 2.98
N TYR A 184 -3.94 8.07 3.16
CA TYR A 184 -3.12 8.16 4.36
C TYR A 184 -1.98 9.20 4.29
N ALA A 185 -1.68 9.72 3.10
CA ALA A 185 -0.73 10.82 2.91
C ALA A 185 -1.44 12.15 2.59
N ASN A 186 -2.75 12.24 2.81
CA ASN A 186 -3.55 13.40 2.43
C ASN A 186 -3.62 14.44 3.57
N GLN A 187 -2.84 15.52 3.45
CA GLN A 187 -2.78 16.58 4.46
C GLN A 187 -4.12 17.32 4.65
N ARG A 188 -5.01 17.33 3.65
CA ARG A 188 -6.35 17.95 3.82
C ARG A 188 -7.24 17.13 4.74
N VAL A 189 -7.00 15.83 4.81
CA VAL A 189 -7.73 14.91 5.70
C VAL A 189 -7.09 14.90 7.08
N TRP A 190 -5.76 14.72 7.14
CA TRP A 190 -5.02 14.41 8.37
C TRP A 190 -4.24 15.57 8.98
N GLY A 191 -4.24 16.75 8.34
CA GLY A 191 -3.41 17.88 8.74
C GLY A 191 -1.91 17.64 8.49
N LEU A 192 -1.08 18.53 9.04
CA LEU A 192 0.38 18.50 8.85
C LEU A 192 1.06 17.29 9.50
N ASN A 193 0.51 16.78 10.61
CA ASN A 193 1.06 15.61 11.31
C ASN A 193 0.68 14.27 10.66
N LEU A 194 -0.20 14.30 9.65
CA LEU A 194 -0.57 13.13 8.84
C LEU A 194 -0.99 11.88 9.63
N GLY A 195 -1.60 12.06 10.81
CA GLY A 195 -2.04 10.95 11.65
C GLY A 195 -0.91 10.20 12.38
N LYS A 196 0.30 10.75 12.45
CA LYS A 196 1.41 10.18 13.23
C LYS A 196 1.01 10.01 14.70
N GLY A 197 1.14 8.78 15.20
CA GLY A 197 0.85 8.41 16.59
C GLY A 197 -0.64 8.48 16.96
N GLU A 198 -1.54 8.69 16.00
CA GLU A 198 -2.95 8.92 16.30
C GLU A 198 -3.71 7.58 16.47
N SER A 199 -4.25 7.36 17.66
CA SER A 199 -5.03 6.17 18.05
C SER A 199 -6.43 6.48 18.58
N GLU A 200 -6.75 7.76 18.79
CA GLU A 200 -7.98 8.20 19.45
C GLU A 200 -9.15 8.37 18.48
N ALA A 201 -10.36 8.23 19.02
CA ALA A 201 -11.62 8.29 18.27
C ALA A 201 -12.10 9.73 17.98
N ASP A 202 -11.62 10.73 18.73
CA ASP A 202 -12.19 12.08 18.77
C ASP A 202 -12.29 12.77 17.40
N ASN A 203 -11.37 12.44 16.49
CA ASN A 203 -11.31 13.04 15.15
C ASN A 203 -11.98 12.20 14.06
N ASP A 204 -12.56 11.02 14.36
CA ASP A 204 -13.06 10.08 13.35
C ASP A 204 -14.11 10.71 12.44
N GLU A 205 -15.10 11.40 13.01
CA GLU A 205 -16.20 12.00 12.23
C GLU A 205 -15.70 13.11 11.28
N ASP A 206 -14.77 13.93 11.75
CA ASP A 206 -14.17 15.01 10.98
C ASP A 206 -13.26 14.46 9.86
N ILE A 207 -12.42 13.47 10.16
CA ILE A 207 -11.60 12.75 9.16
C ILE A 207 -12.50 12.12 8.10
N MET A 208 -13.56 11.44 8.50
CA MET A 208 -14.51 10.82 7.57
C MET A 208 -15.22 11.86 6.71
N SER A 209 -15.63 12.99 7.28
CA SER A 209 -16.27 14.10 6.56
C SER A 209 -15.33 14.69 5.50
N ARG A 210 -14.08 14.97 5.87
CA ARG A 210 -13.05 15.49 4.95
C ARG A 210 -12.74 14.50 3.84
N LEU A 211 -12.56 13.23 4.19
CA LEU A 211 -12.28 12.17 3.20
C LEU A 211 -13.47 11.94 2.25
N ALA A 212 -14.71 12.06 2.73
CA ALA A 212 -15.91 11.89 1.91
C ALA A 212 -16.12 12.99 0.85
N ARG A 213 -15.40 14.12 0.95
CA ARG A 213 -15.37 15.20 -0.05
C ARG A 213 -14.38 14.92 -1.19
N MET A 214 -13.35 14.11 -0.92
CA MET A 214 -12.36 13.70 -1.92
C MET A 214 -13.03 12.85 -3.00
N GLY A 215 -12.72 13.11 -4.27
CA GLY A 215 -13.32 12.49 -5.45
C GLY A 215 -14.73 13.00 -5.81
N LYS A 216 -15.36 13.84 -4.96
CA LYS A 216 -16.64 14.48 -5.29
C LYS A 216 -16.42 15.90 -5.78
N ASP A 217 -16.00 16.76 -4.85
CA ASP A 217 -15.82 18.19 -5.08
C ASP A 217 -14.33 18.57 -5.15
N GLU A 218 -13.45 17.69 -4.66
CA GLU A 218 -12.01 17.91 -4.55
C GLU A 218 -11.23 16.68 -5.03
N THR A 219 -10.07 16.87 -5.65
CA THR A 219 -9.15 15.77 -5.99
C THR A 219 -8.34 15.35 -4.76
N ALA A 220 -7.92 14.08 -4.68
CA ALA A 220 -7.10 13.61 -3.56
C ALA A 220 -5.73 14.32 -3.56
N ASP A 221 -5.34 14.89 -2.42
CA ASP A 221 -4.07 15.62 -2.27
C ASP A 221 -2.99 14.68 -1.76
N ALA A 222 -2.44 13.86 -2.64
CA ALA A 222 -1.51 12.79 -2.28
C ALA A 222 -0.27 12.82 -3.14
N VAL A 223 0.25 14.01 -3.42
CA VAL A 223 1.20 14.16 -4.51
C VAL A 223 2.46 14.91 -4.07
N ALA A 224 3.51 14.14 -3.81
CA ALA A 224 4.88 14.62 -3.66
C ALA A 224 5.61 14.58 -5.02
N TYR A 225 5.29 15.52 -5.94
CA TYR A 225 6.14 15.75 -7.12
C TYR A 225 7.20 16.81 -6.82
N HIS A 226 8.41 16.59 -7.32
CA HIS A 226 9.50 17.56 -7.22
C HIS A 226 9.28 18.82 -8.08
N ASP A 227 8.29 18.82 -8.98
CA ASP A 227 7.96 19.90 -9.92
C ASP A 227 6.54 20.44 -9.65
N GLU A 228 6.44 21.74 -9.36
CA GLU A 228 5.21 22.45 -9.01
C GLU A 228 4.23 22.61 -10.18
N MET A 229 4.73 22.63 -11.42
CA MET A 229 3.90 22.68 -12.61
C MET A 229 3.25 21.30 -12.84
N MET A 230 4.01 20.24 -12.61
CA MET A 230 3.53 18.86 -12.66
C MET A 230 2.56 18.53 -11.52
N ASP A 231 2.80 19.04 -10.30
CA ASP A 231 1.87 18.88 -9.18
C ASP A 231 0.52 19.54 -9.46
N ARG A 232 0.51 20.82 -9.87
CA ARG A 232 -0.72 21.53 -10.24
C ARG A 232 -1.44 20.89 -11.44
N TYR A 233 -0.68 20.48 -12.46
CA TYR A 233 -1.23 19.81 -13.63
C TYR A 233 -1.92 18.49 -13.23
N LYS A 234 -1.27 17.66 -12.42
CA LYS A 234 -1.82 16.36 -12.01
C LYS A 234 -3.00 16.50 -11.05
N LYS A 235 -2.94 17.45 -10.09
CA LYS A 235 -4.10 17.80 -9.23
C LYS A 235 -5.32 18.26 -10.02
N SER A 236 -5.11 18.95 -11.16
CA SER A 236 -6.19 19.38 -12.07
C SER A 236 -6.80 18.25 -12.91
N LYS A 237 -6.10 17.11 -12.98
CA LYS A 237 -6.43 15.90 -13.77
C LYS A 237 -6.78 14.71 -12.88
N GLY A 238 -6.99 14.93 -11.58
CA GLY A 238 -7.44 13.90 -10.66
C GLY A 238 -8.90 13.50 -10.90
N GLU A 239 -9.23 12.27 -10.55
CA GLU A 239 -10.58 11.74 -10.65
C GLU A 239 -11.56 12.53 -9.78
N LYS A 240 -12.65 13.01 -10.39
CA LYS A 240 -13.74 13.71 -9.71
C LYS A 240 -15.07 13.49 -10.40
N LEU A 241 -16.18 13.78 -9.71
CA LEU A 241 -17.50 13.81 -10.32
C LEU A 241 -17.55 14.84 -11.46
N THR A 242 -18.07 14.41 -12.60
CA THR A 242 -18.29 15.27 -13.77
C THR A 242 -19.60 16.06 -13.69
N GLY A 243 -20.54 15.59 -12.86
CA GLY A 243 -21.93 16.05 -12.86
C GLY A 243 -22.81 15.36 -13.91
N GLU A 244 -22.23 14.54 -14.78
CA GLU A 244 -22.95 13.75 -15.78
C GLU A 244 -23.41 12.41 -15.19
N LYS A 245 -24.42 11.81 -15.81
CA LYS A 245 -24.95 10.49 -15.45
C LYS A 245 -24.88 9.55 -16.65
N CYS A 246 -24.59 8.29 -16.40
CA CYS A 246 -24.63 7.26 -17.42
C CYS A 246 -26.05 7.14 -18.00
N GLU A 247 -26.18 7.23 -19.33
CA GLU A 247 -27.47 7.16 -20.02
C GLU A 247 -28.20 5.81 -19.85
N LEU A 248 -27.45 4.74 -19.55
CA LEU A 248 -28.00 3.39 -19.42
C LEU A 248 -28.49 3.09 -17.99
N CYS A 249 -27.75 3.51 -16.97
CA CYS A 249 -28.01 3.10 -15.59
C CYS A 249 -28.14 4.26 -14.59
N GLY A 250 -27.98 5.51 -15.03
CA GLY A 250 -28.12 6.71 -14.18
C GLY A 250 -27.01 6.90 -13.13
N THR A 251 -25.95 6.08 -13.18
CA THR A 251 -24.79 6.20 -12.27
C THR A 251 -24.02 7.48 -12.56
N ASP A 252 -23.62 8.20 -11.51
CA ASP A 252 -22.81 9.41 -11.64
C ASP A 252 -21.45 9.09 -12.28
N LEU A 253 -21.08 9.88 -13.28
CA LEU A 253 -19.83 9.70 -14.03
C LEU A 253 -18.69 10.48 -13.39
N TYR A 254 -17.52 9.87 -13.41
CA TYR A 254 -16.27 10.45 -12.94
C TYR A 254 -15.36 10.72 -14.13
N SER A 255 -14.52 11.74 -14.04
CA SER A 255 -13.45 11.95 -15.02
C SER A 255 -12.46 10.80 -14.97
N ASP A 256 -11.80 10.49 -16.08
CA ASP A 256 -10.76 9.46 -16.08
C ASP A 256 -9.63 9.83 -15.10
N PRO A 257 -9.18 8.90 -14.24
CA PRO A 257 -8.07 9.14 -13.34
C PRO A 257 -6.78 9.37 -14.14
N GLY A 258 -5.93 10.26 -13.65
CA GLY A 258 -4.59 10.42 -14.21
C GLY A 258 -3.71 9.18 -13.91
N PRO A 259 -2.64 8.92 -14.68
CA PRO A 259 -1.74 7.78 -14.43
C PRO A 259 -1.16 7.73 -13.00
N HIS A 260 -1.05 8.89 -12.36
CA HIS A 260 -0.58 9.05 -10.99
C HIS A 260 -1.54 8.51 -9.92
N GLU A 261 -2.83 8.38 -10.22
CA GLU A 261 -3.86 7.83 -9.33
C GLU A 261 -4.11 6.34 -9.57
N LEU A 262 -3.46 5.76 -10.59
CA LEU A 262 -3.59 4.35 -10.91
C LEU A 262 -2.74 3.45 -10.01
N GLY A 263 -1.86 4.01 -9.18
CA GLY A 263 -1.08 3.20 -8.25
C GLY A 263 -0.49 3.98 -7.09
N ILE A 264 -0.15 3.25 -6.03
CA ILE A 264 0.64 3.77 -4.92
C ILE A 264 2.04 3.14 -4.95
N TYR A 265 2.99 3.77 -4.27
CA TYR A 265 4.32 3.23 -4.05
C TYR A 265 4.30 2.13 -2.99
N LEU A 266 3.55 1.08 -3.27
CA LEU A 266 3.48 -0.16 -2.52
C LEU A 266 3.46 -1.33 -3.50
N HIS A 267 4.42 -2.24 -3.35
CA HIS A 267 4.57 -3.39 -4.22
C HIS A 267 4.77 -4.66 -3.40
N ALA A 268 3.93 -5.66 -3.64
CA ALA A 268 4.02 -7.00 -3.07
C ALA A 268 5.14 -7.77 -3.79
N ARG A 269 6.36 -7.65 -3.28
CA ARG A 269 7.57 -8.09 -3.96
C ARG A 269 7.73 -9.61 -3.94
N LYS A 270 7.52 -10.24 -2.78
CA LYS A 270 7.85 -11.66 -2.59
C LYS A 270 6.91 -12.36 -1.64
N TYR A 271 6.59 -13.60 -1.98
CA TYR A 271 5.92 -14.54 -1.09
C TYR A 271 6.69 -15.86 -1.14
N ALA A 272 6.86 -16.49 0.02
CA ALA A 272 7.47 -17.81 0.11
C ALA A 272 6.80 -18.67 1.17
N ALA A 273 6.69 -19.96 0.91
CA ALA A 273 6.31 -20.94 1.92
C ALA A 273 7.42 -21.05 2.98
N GLY A 274 7.04 -21.10 4.26
CA GLY A 274 7.98 -21.23 5.36
C GLY A 274 8.76 -22.53 5.37
N ASP A 275 8.23 -23.58 4.74
CA ASP A 275 8.86 -24.88 4.54
C ASP A 275 9.71 -24.96 3.26
N GLY A 276 9.80 -23.87 2.48
CA GLY A 276 10.61 -23.80 1.27
C GLY A 276 10.02 -24.46 0.03
N ARG A 277 8.78 -24.99 0.07
CA ARG A 277 8.17 -25.67 -1.08
C ARG A 277 7.99 -24.78 -2.31
N TRP A 278 7.79 -23.48 -2.10
CA TRP A 278 7.65 -22.50 -3.18
C TRP A 278 8.11 -21.11 -2.73
N SER A 279 8.59 -20.33 -3.70
CA SER A 279 8.99 -18.93 -3.53
C SER A 279 8.78 -18.20 -4.84
N TYR A 280 8.00 -17.12 -4.81
CA TYR A 280 7.73 -16.28 -5.97
C TYR A 280 8.09 -14.84 -5.65
N GLU A 281 8.83 -14.21 -6.57
CA GLU A 281 9.24 -12.82 -6.45
C GLU A 281 9.16 -12.09 -7.78
N THR A 282 9.06 -10.77 -7.68
CA THR A 282 9.17 -9.83 -8.79
C THR A 282 10.45 -9.02 -8.66
N GLU A 283 10.85 -8.41 -9.76
CA GLU A 283 11.83 -7.33 -9.75
C GLU A 283 11.32 -6.14 -8.92
N LEU A 284 12.26 -5.27 -8.52
CA LEU A 284 11.88 -4.01 -7.89
C LEU A 284 11.18 -3.10 -8.91
N PRO A 285 10.09 -2.42 -8.52
CA PRO A 285 9.48 -1.44 -9.41
C PRO A 285 10.43 -0.25 -9.62
N GLU A 286 10.35 0.39 -10.78
CA GLU A 286 11.21 1.50 -11.19
C GLU A 286 11.30 2.61 -10.12
N TRP A 287 10.18 2.94 -9.47
CA TRP A 287 10.11 3.97 -8.43
C TRP A 287 10.87 3.62 -7.13
N ALA A 288 11.27 2.35 -6.96
CA ALA A 288 12.05 1.87 -5.82
C ALA A 288 13.55 1.80 -6.11
N LEU A 289 13.95 1.91 -7.39
CA LEU A 289 15.36 1.93 -7.79
C LEU A 289 16.00 3.27 -7.39
N PRO A 290 17.33 3.28 -7.16
CA PRO A 290 18.03 4.52 -6.84
C PRO A 290 17.95 5.54 -7.98
N PRO A 291 17.75 6.83 -7.65
CA PRO A 291 17.95 7.90 -8.61
C PRO A 291 19.42 7.98 -9.03
N ALA A 292 19.67 8.59 -10.19
CA ALA A 292 21.03 8.75 -10.72
C ALA A 292 21.94 9.45 -9.70
N GLY A 293 23.13 8.87 -9.46
CA GLY A 293 24.11 9.41 -8.52
C GLY A 293 23.94 8.95 -7.07
N TYR A 294 22.86 8.22 -6.74
CA TYR A 294 22.67 7.66 -5.40
C TYR A 294 22.87 6.15 -5.39
N SER A 295 23.36 5.62 -4.27
CA SER A 295 23.34 4.20 -3.98
C SER A 295 21.97 3.79 -3.42
N GLY A 296 21.53 2.58 -3.72
CA GLY A 296 20.28 2.06 -3.19
C GLY A 296 20.00 0.64 -3.67
N PRO A 297 18.78 0.13 -3.45
CA PRO A 297 18.43 -1.22 -3.87
C PRO A 297 18.33 -1.31 -5.40
N THR A 298 19.24 -2.08 -6.02
CA THR A 298 19.32 -2.25 -7.49
C THR A 298 18.83 -3.61 -7.98
N GLU A 299 18.85 -4.63 -7.13
CA GLU A 299 18.43 -6.00 -7.44
C GLU A 299 17.72 -6.67 -6.26
N SER A 300 17.21 -7.88 -6.48
CA SER A 300 16.77 -8.79 -5.44
C SER A 300 17.94 -9.27 -4.58
N THR A 301 18.46 -8.44 -3.68
CA THR A 301 19.64 -8.83 -2.90
C THR A 301 19.33 -10.01 -1.96
N GLU A 302 20.07 -11.12 -2.16
CA GLU A 302 20.14 -12.27 -1.22
C GLU A 302 20.87 -11.92 0.08
N GLU A 303 21.62 -10.80 0.13
CA GLU A 303 22.47 -10.38 1.27
C GLU A 303 21.73 -10.06 2.58
N SER A 304 20.45 -10.37 2.62
CA SER A 304 19.81 -10.87 3.82
C SER A 304 18.79 -11.88 3.34
N ASP A 305 18.94 -13.20 3.52
CA ASP A 305 17.77 -14.08 3.45
C ASP A 305 16.92 -13.72 4.68
N PRO A 306 15.85 -12.94 4.51
CA PRO A 306 15.40 -12.08 5.59
C PRO A 306 13.98 -12.44 6.05
N LEU A 307 13.38 -13.47 5.44
CA LEU A 307 12.09 -13.95 5.86
C LEU A 307 12.19 -14.78 7.14
N ALA A 308 13.39 -15.27 7.49
CA ALA A 308 13.73 -15.63 8.85
C ALA A 308 14.04 -14.34 9.63
N ILE A 309 13.02 -13.54 9.91
CA ILE A 309 13.13 -12.70 11.11
C ILE A 309 13.30 -13.69 12.25
N ASP A 310 14.41 -13.62 12.95
CA ASP A 310 14.56 -14.33 14.20
C ASP A 310 13.65 -13.62 15.21
N LEU A 311 12.36 -13.97 15.17
CA LEU A 311 11.35 -13.42 16.07
C LEU A 311 11.78 -13.63 17.53
N SER A 312 12.61 -14.64 17.83
CA SER A 312 13.15 -14.85 19.17
C SER A 312 14.15 -13.75 19.58
N LYS A 313 14.98 -13.23 18.67
CA LYS A 313 15.90 -12.11 18.93
C LYS A 313 15.19 -10.77 19.14
N LEU A 314 13.97 -10.65 18.60
CA LEU A 314 13.11 -9.48 18.83
C LEU A 314 12.21 -9.64 20.06
N GLY A 315 12.28 -10.77 20.79
CA GLY A 315 11.37 -11.07 21.90
C GLY A 315 9.92 -11.36 21.48
N LEU A 316 9.71 -11.67 20.20
CA LEU A 316 8.41 -11.82 19.54
C LEU A 316 8.04 -13.27 19.23
N ALA A 317 8.70 -14.26 19.86
CA ALA A 317 8.32 -15.66 19.71
C ALA A 317 6.84 -15.84 20.08
N ALA A 318 6.12 -16.61 19.27
CA ALA A 318 4.72 -16.91 19.51
C ALA A 318 4.58 -17.51 20.91
N GLU A 319 3.77 -16.89 21.77
CA GLU A 319 3.23 -17.59 22.93
C GLU A 319 2.57 -18.86 22.39
N GLY A 320 3.20 -19.99 22.70
CA GLY A 320 2.75 -21.29 22.27
C GLY A 320 1.30 -21.47 22.68
N SER A 321 0.54 -22.11 21.80
CA SER A 321 -0.72 -22.75 22.15
C SER A 321 -0.52 -23.63 23.38
N GLU A 322 -0.79 -23.10 24.57
CA GLU A 322 -1.10 -23.95 25.71
C GLU A 322 -2.40 -24.66 25.38
N THR A 323 -2.24 -25.89 24.92
CA THR A 323 -3.31 -26.85 24.79
C THR A 323 -3.77 -27.16 26.23
N LYS A 324 -5.02 -26.82 26.53
CA LYS A 324 -5.81 -27.54 27.53
C LYS A 324 -6.94 -28.26 26.81
#